data_AF-W7STM9-F1
#
_entry.id   AF-W7STM9-F1
#
_cell.length_a   1.000
_cell.length_b   1.000
_cell.length_c   1.000
_cell.angle_alpha   90.00
_cell.angle_beta   90.00
_cell.angle_gamma   90.00
#
_symmetry.space_group_name_H-M   'P 1'
#
loop_
_entity.id
_entity.type
_entity.pdbx_description
1 polymer ?
#
loop_
_entity_poly.entity_id
_entity_poly.type
_entity_poly.pdbx_seq_one_letter_code
_entity_poly.pdbx_strand_id
1 'polypeptide(L)'
;MYSFKDLLVLKVVKRLLDTGVSLHNIRVAVEHLRRRGVADLARITLFSDGTTVYECTSPEEVVDLLQGGQGVFGIAVSGAMREISGTIHEFQAERADGLELEPQGGDELTQRRQARRTG
;
A
#
# COMPACT_ATOMS: atom_id res chain seq x y z
N MET A 1 -11.40 14.73 -3.93
CA MET A 1 -11.18 13.44 -3.21
C MET A 1 -9.83 12.88 -3.59
N TYR A 2 -9.15 12.19 -2.67
CA TYR A 2 -7.89 11.49 -2.92
C TYR A 2 -8.16 10.09 -3.52
N SER A 3 -7.34 9.68 -4.48
CA SER A 3 -7.38 8.33 -5.04
C SER A 3 -6.60 7.34 -4.15
N PHE A 4 -6.82 6.03 -4.34
CA PHE A 4 -5.99 4.99 -3.70
C PHE A 4 -4.49 5.20 -3.97
N LYS A 5 -4.16 5.64 -5.19
CA LYS A 5 -2.79 5.97 -5.58
C LYS A 5 -2.23 7.13 -4.75
N ASP A 6 -3.03 8.14 -4.43
CA ASP A 6 -2.59 9.27 -3.59
C ASP A 6 -2.29 8.80 -2.16
N LEU A 7 -3.13 7.94 -1.60
CA LEU A 7 -2.88 7.33 -0.28
C LEU A 7 -1.61 6.49 -0.28
N LEU A 8 -1.39 5.70 -1.33
CA LEU A 8 -0.18 4.90 -1.49
C LEU A 8 1.08 5.78 -1.55
N VAL A 9 1.04 6.82 -2.37
CA VAL A 9 2.15 7.78 -2.49
C VAL A 9 2.41 8.49 -1.15
N LEU A 10 1.37 8.93 -0.43
CA LEU A 10 1.52 9.56 0.88
C LEU A 10 2.15 8.61 1.91
N LYS A 11 1.76 7.34 1.90
CA LYS A 11 2.35 6.34 2.81
C LYS A 11 3.83 6.10 2.50
N VAL A 12 4.22 6.09 1.23
CA VAL A 12 5.62 5.99 0.82
C VAL A 12 6.40 7.25 1.22
N VAL A 13 5.84 8.45 1.02
CA VAL A 13 6.43 9.73 1.49
C VAL A 13 6.73 9.66 2.98
N LYS A 14 5.75 9.22 3.78
CA LYS A 14 5.89 9.10 5.23
C LYS A 14 7.03 8.15 5.60
N ARG A 15 7.11 6.98 4.97
CA ARG A 15 8.18 6.00 5.23
C ARG A 15 9.57 6.54 4.89
N LEU A 16 9.71 7.29 3.79
CA LEU A 16 10.99 7.93 3.44
C LEU A 16 11.37 9.03 4.44
N LEU A 17 10.39 9.80 4.93
CA LEU A 17 10.62 10.80 5.98
C LEU A 17 11.08 10.16 7.29
N ASP A 18 10.44 9.06 7.71
CA ASP A 18 10.81 8.35 8.94
C ASP A 18 12.26 7.85 8.92
N THR A 19 12.79 7.55 7.74
CA THR A 19 14.18 7.08 7.57
C THR A 19 15.18 8.20 7.34
N GLY A 20 14.76 9.46 7.47
CA GLY A 20 15.65 10.61 7.37
C GLY A 20 16.05 11.01 5.95
N VAL A 21 15.34 10.53 4.93
CA VAL A 21 15.60 10.93 3.53
C VAL A 21 15.19 12.39 3.34
N SER A 22 16.04 13.16 2.65
CA SER A 22 15.77 14.59 2.43
C SER A 22 14.47 14.82 1.65
N LEU A 23 13.71 15.88 2.00
CA LEU A 23 12.48 16.26 1.29
C LEU A 23 12.71 16.47 -0.23
N HIS A 24 13.91 16.92 -0.61
CA HIS A 24 14.29 17.06 -2.02
C HIS A 24 14.26 15.70 -2.73
N ASN A 25 14.94 14.70 -2.19
CA ASN A 25 14.99 13.35 -2.77
C ASN A 25 13.63 12.66 -2.74
N ILE A 26 12.86 12.87 -1.67
CA ILE A 26 11.50 12.37 -1.57
C ILE A 26 10.64 12.92 -2.70
N ARG A 27 10.69 14.23 -2.96
CA ARG A 27 9.94 14.85 -4.05
C ARG A 27 10.27 14.22 -5.39
N VAL A 28 11.57 14.05 -5.68
CA VAL A 28 12.03 13.41 -6.93
C VAL A 28 11.49 11.98 -7.03
N ALA A 29 11.71 11.14 -6.01
CA ALA A 29 11.24 9.76 -5.98
C ALA A 29 9.71 9.66 -6.19
N VAL A 30 8.95 10.54 -5.55
CA VAL A 30 7.48 10.56 -5.65
C VAL A 30 7.01 10.98 -7.04
N GLU A 31 7.68 11.92 -7.71
CA GLU A 31 7.39 12.28 -9.10
C GLU A 31 7.58 11.08 -10.05
N HIS A 32 8.54 10.18 -9.76
CA HIS A 32 8.70 8.92 -10.50
C HIS A 32 7.54 7.95 -10.24
N LEU A 33 7.13 7.74 -8.98
CA LEU A 33 6.01 6.87 -8.64
C LEU A 33 4.68 7.36 -9.24
N ARG A 34 4.45 8.68 -9.22
CA ARG A 34 3.21 9.30 -9.74
C ARG A 34 3.02 9.09 -11.24
N ARG A 35 4.09 8.86 -12.00
CA ARG A 35 3.99 8.57 -13.45
C ARG A 35 3.54 7.15 -13.77
N ARG A 36 3.52 6.23 -12.79
CA ARG A 36 3.22 4.81 -13.00
C ARG A 36 1.77 4.43 -12.67
N GLY A 37 1.28 3.36 -13.28
CA GLY A 37 0.00 2.75 -12.91
C GLY A 37 0.08 1.99 -11.58
N VAL A 38 -1.05 1.78 -10.91
CA VAL A 38 -1.09 1.08 -9.61
C VAL A 38 -0.54 -0.35 -9.72
N ALA A 39 -0.79 -1.04 -10.84
CA ALA A 39 -0.27 -2.38 -11.09
C ALA A 39 1.27 -2.42 -11.20
N ASP A 40 1.88 -1.37 -11.75
CA ASP A 40 3.34 -1.27 -11.85
C ASP A 40 3.97 -0.93 -10.51
N LEU A 41 3.30 -0.08 -9.72
CA LEU A 41 3.74 0.24 -8.36
C LEU A 41 3.86 -1.01 -7.47
N ALA A 42 3.03 -2.03 -7.69
CA ALA A 42 3.09 -3.28 -6.94
C ALA A 42 4.38 -4.10 -7.17
N ARG A 43 5.19 -3.77 -8.18
CA ARG A 43 6.48 -4.43 -8.43
C ARG A 43 7.69 -3.64 -7.92
N ILE A 44 7.47 -2.43 -7.41
CA ILE A 44 8.54 -1.52 -7.03
C ILE A 44 8.96 -1.73 -5.58
N THR A 45 10.27 -1.74 -5.37
CA THR A 45 10.90 -1.53 -4.07
C THR A 45 11.81 -0.32 -4.18
N LEU A 46 11.60 0.67 -3.31
CA LEU A 46 12.49 1.82 -3.22
C LEU A 46 13.61 1.52 -2.24
N PHE A 47 14.84 1.86 -2.58
CA PHE A 47 15.98 1.76 -1.68
C PHE A 47 16.57 3.15 -1.41
N SER A 48 17.05 3.40 -0.19
CA SER A 48 17.74 4.64 0.11
C SER A 48 18.91 4.43 1.06
N ASP A 49 20.01 5.14 0.78
CA ASP A 49 21.17 5.30 1.68
C ASP A 49 21.09 6.60 2.51
N GLY A 50 19.96 7.30 2.48
CA GLY A 50 19.74 8.62 3.09
C GLY A 50 20.03 9.81 2.18
N THR A 51 20.87 9.63 1.17
CA THR A 51 21.27 10.69 0.22
C THR A 51 20.71 10.51 -1.18
N THR A 52 20.42 9.27 -1.58
CA THR A 52 19.88 8.89 -2.88
C THR A 52 18.71 7.93 -2.68
N VAL A 53 17.74 7.96 -3.59
CA VAL A 53 16.64 6.99 -3.64
C VAL A 53 16.71 6.26 -4.97
N TYR A 54 16.79 4.94 -4.90
CA TYR A 54 16.83 4.03 -6.02
C TYR A 54 15.48 3.35 -6.16
N GLU A 55 15.10 3.06 -7.40
CA GLU A 55 13.93 2.26 -7.71
C GLU A 55 14.41 0.91 -8.25
N CYS A 56 14.05 -0.17 -7.58
CA CYS A 56 14.33 -1.52 -8.03
C CYS A 56 13.02 -2.26 -8.33
N THR A 57 12.99 -2.96 -9.45
CA THR A 57 11.87 -3.78 -9.92
C THR A 57 12.24 -5.25 -10.10
N SER A 58 13.53 -5.58 -9.98
CA SER A 58 14.01 -6.96 -10.03
C SER A 58 15.04 -7.26 -8.94
N PRO A 59 15.22 -8.54 -8.55
CA PRO A 59 16.24 -8.94 -7.58
C PRO A 59 17.68 -8.60 -8.03
N GLU A 60 17.96 -8.65 -9.32
CA GLU A 60 19.28 -8.36 -9.89
C GLU A 60 19.66 -6.89 -9.65
N GLU A 61 18.73 -5.96 -9.87
CA GLU A 61 18.95 -4.54 -9.56
C GLU A 61 19.24 -4.30 -8.07
N VAL A 62 18.62 -5.10 -7.18
CA VAL A 62 18.90 -5.04 -5.73
C VAL A 62 20.31 -5.55 -5.43
N VAL A 63 20.72 -6.65 -6.06
CA VAL A 63 22.07 -7.20 -5.89
C VAL A 63 23.12 -6.21 -6.37
N ASP A 64 22.93 -5.61 -7.55
CA ASP A 64 23.85 -4.61 -8.09
C ASP A 64 23.95 -3.37 -7.18
N LEU A 65 22.83 -2.94 -6.58
CA LEU A 65 22.85 -1.88 -5.58
C LEU A 65 23.68 -2.28 -4.35
N LEU A 66 23.50 -3.51 -3.84
CA LEU A 66 24.15 -3.96 -2.60
C LEU A 66 25.63 -4.36 -2.79
N GLN A 67 26.08 -4.66 -4.01
CA GLN A 67 27.45 -5.12 -4.29
C GLN A 67 28.54 -4.17 -3.79
N GLY A 68 28.24 -2.87 -3.68
CA GLY A 68 29.18 -1.87 -3.16
C GLY A 68 29.39 -1.89 -1.63
N GLY A 69 28.70 -2.78 -0.90
CA GLY A 69 28.76 -2.84 0.57
C GLY A 69 28.02 -1.69 1.27
N GLN A 70 27.18 -0.96 0.54
CA GLN A 70 26.38 0.14 1.07
C GLN A 70 25.22 -0.36 1.94
N GLY A 71 25.02 0.27 3.09
CA GLY A 71 23.83 0.06 3.91
C GLY A 71 22.65 0.84 3.34
N VAL A 72 21.57 0.15 2.97
CA VAL A 72 20.37 0.77 2.41
C VAL A 72 19.12 0.33 3.17
N PHE A 73 18.15 1.24 3.26
CA PHE A 73 16.81 0.93 3.71
C PHE A 73 15.88 0.69 2.51
N GLY A 74 15.11 -0.40 2.56
CA GLY A 74 14.16 -0.79 1.51
C GLY A 74 12.70 -0.54 1.89
N ILE A 75 11.93 0.07 0.99
CA ILE A 75 10.48 0.25 1.08
C ILE A 75 9.82 -0.52 -0.07
N ALA A 76 9.28 -1.69 0.24
CA ALA A 76 8.44 -2.41 -0.70
C ALA A 76 7.09 -1.70 -0.87
N VAL A 77 6.83 -1.18 -2.08
CA VAL A 77 5.59 -0.47 -2.38
C VAL A 77 4.39 -1.43 -2.36
N SER A 78 4.61 -2.70 -2.73
CA SER A 78 3.63 -3.79 -2.62
C SER A 78 3.12 -4.01 -1.20
N GLY A 79 4.01 -3.93 -0.21
CA GLY A 79 3.65 -4.02 1.21
C GLY A 79 2.75 -2.85 1.64
N ALA A 80 3.14 -1.63 1.27
CA ALA A 80 2.33 -0.44 1.56
C ALA A 80 0.93 -0.52 0.91
N MET A 81 0.85 -1.04 -0.32
CA MET A 81 -0.41 -1.28 -1.02
C MET A 81 -1.30 -2.28 -0.28
N ARG A 82 -0.75 -3.41 0.18
CA ARG A 82 -1.50 -4.41 0.95
C ARG A 82 -2.02 -3.84 2.27
N GLU A 83 -1.20 -3.07 2.98
CA GLU A 83 -1.62 -2.43 4.23
C GLU A 83 -2.76 -1.43 4.03
N ILE A 84 -2.68 -0.59 2.99
CA ILE A 84 -3.75 0.37 2.69
C ILE A 84 -5.02 -0.36 2.28
N SER A 85 -4.91 -1.38 1.43
CA SER A 85 -6.07 -2.20 1.04
C SER A 85 -6.74 -2.83 2.26
N GLY A 86 -5.96 -3.38 3.20
CA GLY A 86 -6.49 -3.94 4.45
C GLY A 86 -7.21 -2.89 5.29
N THR A 87 -6.60 -1.72 5.47
CA THR A 87 -7.19 -0.62 6.26
C THR A 87 -8.51 -0.14 5.65
N ILE A 88 -8.59 -0.03 4.31
CA ILE A 88 -9.83 0.36 3.63
C ILE A 88 -10.91 -0.72 3.76
N HIS A 89 -10.53 -2.00 3.72
CA HIS A 89 -11.47 -3.11 3.93
C HIS A 89 -12.07 -3.16 5.34
N GLU A 90 -11.35 -2.64 6.34
CA GLU A 90 -11.84 -2.57 7.72
C GLU A 90 -12.84 -1.42 7.95
N PHE A 91 -12.94 -0.47 7.03
CA PHE A 91 -13.91 0.61 7.13
C PHE A 91 -15.32 0.06 6.94
N GLN A 92 -16.22 0.40 7.86
CA GLN A 92 -17.64 0.14 7.69
C GLN A 92 -18.12 0.87 6.45
N ALA A 93 -18.90 0.19 5.62
CA ALA A 93 -19.45 0.80 4.42
C ALA A 93 -20.47 1.88 4.82
N GLU A 94 -20.04 3.13 4.83
CA GLU A 94 -20.93 4.28 4.93
C GLU A 94 -21.52 4.56 3.55
N ARG A 95 -22.84 4.72 3.49
CA ARG A 95 -23.47 5.22 2.28
C ARG A 95 -23.23 6.73 2.18
N ALA A 96 -23.01 7.20 0.95
CA ALA A 96 -22.83 8.63 0.67
C ALA A 96 -24.07 9.49 0.99
N ASP A 97 -25.23 8.86 1.24
CA ASP A 97 -26.48 9.50 1.68
C ASP A 97 -26.56 9.68 3.21
N GLY A 98 -25.52 9.27 3.97
CA GLY A 98 -25.44 9.43 5.42
C GLY A 98 -26.26 8.39 6.21
N LEU A 99 -26.83 7.39 5.53
CA LEU A 99 -27.51 6.29 6.20
C LEU A 99 -26.47 5.25 6.61
N GLU A 100 -26.37 4.97 7.91
CA GLU A 100 -25.64 3.80 8.40
C GLU A 100 -26.25 2.54 7.79
N LEU A 101 -25.40 1.67 7.24
CA LEU A 101 -25.85 0.32 6.91
C LEU A 101 -26.12 -0.40 8.24
N GLU A 102 -27.40 -0.47 8.60
CA GLU A 102 -27.88 -1.43 9.61
C GLU A 102 -27.19 -2.78 9.31
N PRO A 103 -26.43 -3.36 10.27
CA PRO A 103 -25.78 -4.64 10.05
C PRO A 103 -26.87 -5.62 9.65
N GLN A 104 -26.83 -6.11 8.40
CA GLN A 104 -27.81 -7.06 7.90
C GLN A 104 -27.81 -8.25 8.85
N GLY A 105 -28.86 -8.33 9.68
CA GLY A 105 -29.02 -9.34 10.70
C GLY A 105 -28.82 -10.72 10.08
N GLY A 106 -28.01 -11.53 10.77
CA GLY A 106 -27.65 -12.92 10.52
C GLY A 106 -28.11 -13.55 9.21
N ASP A 107 -27.14 -13.99 8.41
CA ASP A 107 -27.31 -14.76 7.17
C ASP A 107 -28.53 -15.73 7.21
N GLU A 108 -29.65 -15.27 6.66
CA GLU A 108 -30.92 -15.97 6.61
C GLU A 108 -30.77 -17.33 5.89
N LEU A 109 -29.79 -17.44 4.98
CA LEU A 109 -29.48 -18.67 4.27
C LEU A 109 -28.81 -19.71 5.19
N THR A 110 -27.96 -19.27 6.12
CA THR A 110 -27.35 -20.12 7.15
C THR A 110 -28.40 -20.62 8.14
N GLN A 111 -29.33 -19.77 8.58
CA GLN A 111 -30.47 -20.20 9.42
C GLN A 111 -31.37 -21.23 8.72
N ARG A 112 -31.73 -20.99 7.44
CA ARG A 112 -32.52 -21.93 6.64
C ARG A 112 -31.82 -23.28 6.44
N ARG A 113 -30.49 -23.30 6.32
CA ARG A 113 -29.69 -24.53 6.20
C ARG A 113 -29.64 -25.32 7.49
N GLN A 114 -29.56 -24.66 8.64
CA GLN A 114 -29.61 -25.34 9.95
C GLN A 114 -30.98 -25.97 10.19
N ALA A 115 -32.07 -25.26 9.87
CA ALA A 115 -33.43 -25.79 10.01
C ALA A 115 -33.72 -27.03 9.15
N ARG A 116 -33.04 -27.20 8.01
CA ARG A 116 -33.17 -28.40 7.15
C ARG A 116 -32.29 -29.58 7.58
N ARG A 117 -31.30 -29.38 8.46
CA ARG A 117 -30.38 -30.44 8.91
C ARG A 117 -30.85 -31.19 10.16
N THR A 118 -31.88 -30.69 10.85
CA THR A 118 -32.47 -31.30 12.04
C THR A 118 -33.77 -32.07 11.76
N GLY A 119 -33.94 -32.60 10.54
CA GLY A 119 -35.05 -33.49 10.17
C GLY A 119 -34.58 -34.92 9.98
#